data_AF-A0A979H0T1-F1
#
_entry.id   AF-A0A979H0T1-F1
#
_cell.length_a   1.000
_cell.length_b   1.000
_cell.length_c   1.000
_cell.angle_alpha   90.00
_cell.angle_beta   90.00
_cell.angle_gamma   90.00
#
_symmetry.space_group_name_H-M   'P 1'
#
loop_
_entity.id
_entity.type
_entity.pdbx_description
1 polymer ?
#
loop_
_entity_poly.entity_id
_entity_poly.type
_entity_poly.pdbx_seq_one_letter_code
_entity_poly.pdbx_strand_id
1 'polypeptide(L)'
;MTPEIDEILVCSNCFKDEGLCLDAIKIGNDNPQPCPNCQDVLGKKLGYNELYDLANTFFVYGSTFRTQYGASNAIQFNEYHYKSSDLSVPEWLKDDLELISEKLKVGFFHYGPRLWKVG
;
A
#
# COMPACT_ATOMS: atom_id res chain seq x y z
N MET A 1 -9.31 -7.54 15.68
CA MET A 1 -8.76 -6.49 16.55
C MET A 1 -8.52 -5.32 15.62
N THR A 2 -9.49 -4.41 15.51
CA THR A 2 -9.37 -3.24 14.65
C THR A 2 -8.28 -2.36 15.23
N PRO A 3 -7.24 -1.98 14.46
CA PRO A 3 -6.26 -1.03 14.96
C PRO A 3 -6.99 0.25 15.40
N GLU A 4 -6.59 0.81 16.55
CA GLU A 4 -7.10 2.12 16.94
C GLU A 4 -6.75 3.11 15.82
N ILE A 5 -7.74 3.88 15.37
CA ILE A 5 -7.69 4.69 14.13
C ILE A 5 -6.54 5.72 14.16
N ASP A 6 -5.96 6.00 15.32
CA ASP A 6 -4.85 6.93 15.56
C ASP A 6 -3.48 6.25 15.80
N GLU A 7 -3.36 4.92 15.71
CA GLU A 7 -2.06 4.27 15.91
C GLU A 7 -1.14 4.49 14.70
N ILE A 8 0.02 5.09 14.95
CA ILE A 8 1.06 5.28 13.94
C ILE A 8 1.70 3.93 13.65
N LEU A 9 1.74 3.52 12.38
CA LEU A 9 2.27 2.21 11.99
C LEU A 9 3.67 2.31 11.38
N VAL A 10 3.86 3.31 10.51
CA VAL A 10 5.09 3.55 9.73
C VAL A 10 5.25 5.05 9.44
N CYS A 11 6.32 5.41 8.73
CA CYS A 11 6.52 6.77 8.22
C CYS A 11 7.00 6.75 6.77
N SER A 12 7.02 7.91 6.12
CA SER A 12 7.49 8.06 4.73
C SER A 12 8.89 7.48 4.49
N ASN A 13 9.79 7.59 5.46
CA ASN A 13 11.18 7.13 5.33
C ASN A 13 11.33 5.61 5.54
N CYS A 14 10.23 4.89 5.80
CA CYS A 14 10.25 3.43 5.84
C CYS A 14 10.24 2.81 4.43
N PHE A 15 9.85 3.57 3.40
CA PHE A 15 9.74 3.07 2.04
C PHE A 15 11.03 3.28 1.26
N LYS A 16 11.43 2.25 0.51
CA LYS A 16 12.59 2.29 -0.37
C LYS A 16 12.23 2.80 -1.76
N ASP A 17 11.05 2.46 -2.27
CA ASP A 17 10.53 3.01 -3.51
C ASP A 17 10.26 4.51 -3.38
N GLU A 18 10.79 5.27 -4.34
CA GLU A 18 10.66 6.73 -4.34
C GLU A 18 9.21 7.18 -4.54
N GLY A 19 8.43 6.44 -5.34
CA GLY A 19 7.01 6.73 -5.57
C GLY A 19 6.19 6.60 -4.28
N LEU A 20 6.33 5.46 -3.59
CA LEU A 20 5.71 5.22 -2.28
C LEU A 20 6.15 6.27 -1.25
N CYS A 21 7.44 6.59 -1.21
CA CYS A 21 7.96 7.62 -0.29
C CYS A 21 7.32 8.99 -0.56
N LEU A 22 7.29 9.44 -1.82
CA LEU A 22 6.71 10.73 -2.18
C LEU A 22 5.20 10.80 -1.90
N ASP A 23 4.45 9.73 -2.16
CA ASP A 23 3.02 9.71 -1.87
C ASP A 23 2.77 9.62 -0.37
N ALA A 24 3.58 8.87 0.38
CA ALA A 24 3.54 8.84 1.84
C ALA A 24 3.81 10.21 2.47
N ILE A 25 4.71 11.01 1.88
CA ILE A 25 4.97 12.40 2.32
C ILE A 25 3.73 13.29 2.12
N LYS A 26 2.98 13.09 1.02
CA LYS A 26 1.82 13.93 0.69
C LYS A 26 0.63 13.68 1.62
N ILE A 27 0.41 12.43 2.01
CA ILE A 27 -0.78 12.03 2.80
C ILE A 27 -0.48 11.90 4.29
N GLY A 28 0.79 11.72 4.67
CA GLY A 28 1.19 11.50 6.05
C GLY A 28 1.13 12.77 6.90
N ASN A 29 0.98 12.57 8.21
CA ASN A 29 0.81 13.65 9.19
C ASN A 29 2.15 14.08 9.81
N ASP A 30 2.25 15.36 10.17
CA ASP A 30 3.34 15.87 11.00
C ASP A 30 3.13 15.42 12.45
N ASN A 31 3.95 14.47 12.90
CA ASN A 31 3.94 14.02 14.28
C ASN A 31 5.39 13.85 14.78
N PRO A 32 5.76 14.50 15.90
CA PRO A 32 7.13 14.49 16.42
C PRO A 32 7.51 13.19 17.14
N GLN A 33 6.58 12.23 17.30
CA GLN A 33 6.90 10.92 17.87
C GLN A 33 7.84 10.15 16.93
N PRO A 34 8.78 9.35 17.47
CA PRO A 34 9.62 8.49 16.64
C PRO A 34 8.76 7.43 15.93
N CYS A 35 9.09 7.13 14.68
CA CYS A 35 8.41 6.08 13.92
C CYS A 35 8.60 4.72 14.62
N PRO A 36 7.55 3.93 14.87
CA PRO A 36 7.70 2.63 15.53
C PRO A 36 8.42 1.60 14.66
N ASN A 37 8.54 1.84 13.35
CA ASN A 37 9.21 0.92 12.41
C ASN A 37 10.70 1.24 12.22
N CYS A 38 11.07 2.49 11.92
CA CYS A 38 12.46 2.89 11.63
C CYS A 38 13.07 3.87 12.63
N GLN A 39 12.33 4.27 13.67
CA GLN A 39 12.74 5.23 14.70
C GLN A 39 12.99 6.67 14.21
N ASP A 40 12.78 6.94 12.92
CA ASP A 40 12.94 8.29 12.37
C ASP A 40 11.86 9.23 12.91
N VAL A 41 12.29 10.44 13.27
CA VAL A 41 11.45 11.53 13.79
C VAL A 41 10.96 12.44 12.66
N LEU A 42 11.74 12.62 11.59
CA LEU A 42 11.48 13.59 10.52
C LEU A 42 10.47 13.10 9.48
N GLY A 43 10.40 11.79 9.23
CA GLY A 43 9.47 11.22 8.24
C GLY A 43 8.01 11.49 8.60
N LYS A 44 7.16 11.75 7.60
CA LYS A 44 5.71 11.93 7.78
C LYS A 44 5.09 10.64 8.28
N LYS A 45 4.24 10.69 9.30
CA LYS A 45 3.70 9.49 9.95
C LYS A 45 2.42 9.02 9.27
N LEU A 46 2.28 7.71 9.15
CA LEU A 46 1.11 7.06 8.55
C LEU A 46 0.47 6.14 9.58
N GLY A 47 -0.81 6.37 9.84
CA GLY A 47 -1.66 5.43 10.54
C GLY A 47 -2.22 4.39 9.58
N TYR A 48 -3.23 3.65 10.04
CA TYR A 48 -3.85 2.61 9.23
C TYR A 48 -4.50 3.17 7.96
N ASN A 49 -5.26 4.26 8.07
CA ASN A 49 -6.00 4.82 6.94
C ASN A 49 -5.06 5.39 5.88
N GLU A 50 -4.04 6.17 6.28
CA GLU A 50 -3.07 6.71 5.34
C GLU A 50 -2.29 5.59 4.65
N LEU A 51 -1.89 4.56 5.39
CA LEU A 51 -1.17 3.42 4.81
C LEU A 51 -2.06 2.60 3.86
N TYR A 52 -3.33 2.44 4.19
CA TYR A 52 -4.31 1.78 3.33
C TYR A 52 -4.54 2.58 2.04
N ASP A 53 -4.70 3.90 2.14
CA ASP A 53 -4.87 4.78 0.99
C ASP A 53 -3.61 4.85 0.12
N LEU A 54 -2.43 4.83 0.73
CA LEU A 54 -1.14 4.70 0.03
C LEU A 54 -1.10 3.41 -0.80
N ALA A 55 -1.40 2.27 -0.17
CA ALA A 55 -1.40 0.97 -0.81
C ALA A 55 -2.42 0.89 -1.95
N ASN A 56 -3.62 1.44 -1.73
CA ASN A 56 -4.67 1.49 -2.74
C ASN A 56 -4.26 2.38 -3.93
N THR A 57 -3.65 3.53 -3.67
CA THR A 57 -3.18 4.43 -4.73
C THR A 57 -2.08 3.78 -5.55
N PHE A 58 -1.06 3.24 -4.90
CA PHE A 58 0.11 2.71 -5.58
C PHE A 58 -0.17 1.39 -6.31
N PHE A 59 -0.76 0.40 -5.63
CA PHE A 59 -0.94 -0.94 -6.20
C PHE A 59 -2.23 -1.07 -7.00
N VAL A 60 -3.36 -0.56 -6.48
CA VAL A 60 -4.67 -0.78 -7.11
C VAL A 60 -4.88 0.22 -8.24
N TYR A 61 -4.79 1.52 -7.97
CA TYR A 61 -4.96 2.53 -9.01
C TYR A 61 -3.74 2.61 -9.95
N GLY A 62 -2.52 2.40 -9.43
CA GLY A 62 -1.31 2.33 -10.27
C GLY A 62 -1.28 1.14 -11.24
N SER A 63 -2.06 0.08 -10.99
CA SER A 63 -2.21 -1.06 -11.91
C SER A 63 -3.42 -0.97 -12.84
N THR A 64 -4.00 0.22 -12.98
CA THR A 64 -5.13 0.43 -13.90
C THR A 64 -4.69 0.23 -15.34
N PHE A 65 -5.27 -0.76 -16.02
CA PHE A 65 -5.15 -0.91 -17.46
C PHE A 65 -6.44 -0.49 -18.16
N ARG A 66 -6.30 0.21 -19.29
CA ARG A 66 -7.41 0.69 -20.10
C ARG A 66 -7.61 -0.20 -21.32
N THR A 67 -8.86 -0.39 -21.68
CA THR A 67 -9.33 -1.12 -22.85
C THR A 67 -10.25 -0.21 -23.67
N GLN A 68 -10.73 -0.70 -24.82
CA GLN A 68 -11.68 0.06 -25.64
C GLN A 68 -13.02 0.32 -24.92
N TYR A 69 -13.43 -0.55 -24.01
CA TYR A 69 -14.77 -0.53 -23.40
C TYR A 69 -14.78 -0.18 -21.91
N GLY A 70 -13.62 0.09 -21.32
CA GLY A 70 -13.50 0.44 -19.91
C GLY A 70 -12.08 0.30 -19.37
N ALA A 71 -11.96 0.28 -18.04
CA ALA A 71 -10.70 0.10 -17.34
C ALA A 71 -10.85 -0.87 -16.16
N SER A 72 -9.79 -1.62 -15.88
CA SER A 72 -9.72 -2.51 -14.73
C SER A 72 -8.36 -2.40 -14.05
N ASN A 73 -8.35 -2.67 -12.74
CA ASN A 73 -7.14 -2.73 -11.95
C ASN A 73 -6.64 -4.17 -11.98
N ALA A 74 -5.35 -4.36 -12.30
CA ALA A 74 -4.76 -5.70 -12.40
C ALA A 74 -4.33 -6.27 -11.04
N ILE A 75 -4.24 -5.42 -10.02
CA ILE A 75 -3.85 -5.79 -8.66
C ILE A 75 -4.96 -5.38 -7.69
N GLN A 76 -5.25 -6.24 -6.71
CA GLN A 76 -6.03 -5.92 -5.53
C GLN A 76 -5.36 -6.45 -4.27
N PHE A 77 -5.85 -6.02 -3.12
CA PHE A 77 -5.46 -6.59 -1.83
C PHE A 77 -6.67 -6.64 -0.89
N ASN A 78 -6.65 -7.60 0.04
CA ASN A 78 -7.61 -7.68 1.14
C ASN A 78 -7.07 -8.58 2.27
N GLU A 79 -7.79 -8.63 3.39
CA GLU A 79 -7.42 -9.40 4.58
C GLU A 79 -7.44 -10.93 4.35
N TYR A 80 -8.30 -11.44 3.45
CA TYR A 80 -8.43 -12.88 3.20
C TYR A 80 -7.20 -13.49 2.52
N HIS A 81 -6.38 -12.66 1.88
CA HIS A 81 -5.13 -13.07 1.24
C HIS A 81 -3.89 -12.83 2.11
N TYR A 82 -4.05 -12.40 3.37
CA TYR A 82 -2.90 -12.18 4.26
C TYR A 82 -2.08 -13.46 4.45
N LYS A 83 -0.76 -13.37 4.24
CA LYS A 83 0.20 -14.49 4.19
C LYS A 83 -0.01 -15.51 3.05
N SER A 84 -0.92 -15.23 2.12
CA SER A 84 -1.17 -16.02 0.91
C SER A 84 -1.17 -15.14 -0.36
N SER A 85 -0.42 -14.04 -0.31
CA SER A 85 -0.17 -13.14 -1.45
C SER A 85 0.45 -13.92 -2.61
N ASP A 86 -0.14 -13.81 -3.81
CA ASP A 86 0.35 -14.46 -5.04
C ASP A 86 1.00 -13.47 -6.01
N LEU A 87 1.04 -12.18 -5.64
CA LEU A 87 1.65 -11.13 -6.44
C LEU A 87 3.19 -11.25 -6.45
N SER A 88 3.76 -11.44 -7.64
CA SER A 88 5.22 -11.41 -7.86
C SER A 88 5.67 -10.00 -8.22
N VAL A 89 6.43 -9.34 -7.34
CA VAL A 89 7.00 -8.00 -7.56
C VAL A 89 8.50 -8.04 -7.81
N PRO A 90 9.08 -7.01 -8.46
CA PRO A 90 10.54 -6.86 -8.56
C PRO A 90 11.21 -6.80 -7.18
N GLU A 91 12.45 -7.27 -7.08
CA GLU A 91 13.18 -7.35 -5.81
C GLU A 91 13.30 -6.01 -5.07
N TRP A 92 13.36 -4.88 -5.81
CA TRP A 92 13.47 -3.56 -5.22
C TRP A 92 12.19 -3.09 -4.49
N LEU A 93 11.02 -3.67 -4.81
CA LEU A 93 9.71 -3.33 -4.23
C LEU A 93 9.26 -4.33 -3.15
N LYS A 94 9.96 -5.46 -3.06
CA LYS A 94 9.55 -6.59 -2.22
C LYS A 94 9.47 -6.23 -0.74
N ASP A 95 10.49 -5.54 -0.23
CA ASP A 95 10.56 -5.11 1.17
C ASP A 95 9.39 -4.17 1.52
N ASP A 96 9.05 -3.24 0.61
CA ASP A 96 7.96 -2.28 0.80
C ASP A 96 6.58 -2.97 0.78
N LEU A 97 6.39 -3.92 -0.14
CA LEU A 97 5.16 -4.72 -0.21
C LEU A 97 4.98 -5.55 1.07
N GLU A 98 6.04 -6.23 1.53
CA GLU A 98 6.01 -7.02 2.76
C GLU A 98 5.71 -6.14 3.98
N LEU A 99 6.32 -4.95 4.07
CA LEU A 99 6.03 -3.97 5.12
C LEU A 99 4.55 -3.59 5.15
N ILE A 100 3.98 -3.21 4.00
CA ILE A 100 2.57 -2.80 3.91
C ILE A 100 1.64 -3.98 4.26
N SER A 101 1.91 -5.15 3.70
CA SER A 101 1.17 -6.40 3.97
C SER A 101 1.14 -6.71 5.47
N GLU A 102 2.29 -6.62 6.15
CA GLU A 102 2.39 -6.92 7.57
C GLU A 102 1.71 -5.89 8.48
N LYS A 103 1.73 -4.61 8.12
CA LYS A 103 1.14 -3.53 8.91
C LYS A 103 -0.39 -3.45 8.73
N LEU A 104 -0.88 -3.69 7.51
CA LEU A 104 -2.31 -3.68 7.22
C LEU A 104 -2.98 -5.05 7.43
N LYS A 105 -2.21 -6.13 7.59
CA LYS A 105 -2.71 -7.52 7.64
C LYS A 105 -3.54 -7.89 6.41
N VAL A 106 -3.02 -7.55 5.23
CA VAL A 106 -3.63 -7.84 3.92
C VAL A 106 -2.64 -8.58 3.03
N GLY A 107 -3.13 -9.31 2.02
CA GLY A 107 -2.29 -9.85 0.96
C GLY A 107 -2.64 -9.28 -0.39
N PHE A 108 -1.64 -9.17 -1.27
CA PHE A 108 -1.77 -8.62 -2.61
C PHE A 108 -1.92 -9.75 -3.64
N PHE A 109 -2.76 -9.54 -4.64
CA PHE A 109 -3.02 -10.57 -5.64
C PHE A 109 -3.40 -10.00 -6.99
N HIS A 110 -3.24 -10.84 -8.03
CA HIS A 110 -3.69 -10.51 -9.37
C HIS A 110 -5.22 -10.56 -9.46
N TYR A 111 -5.83 -9.46 -9.89
CA TYR A 111 -7.27 -9.35 -10.05
C TYR A 111 -7.64 -9.30 -11.53
N GLY A 112 -8.29 -10.37 -12.00
CA GLY A 112 -8.79 -10.45 -13.37
C GLY A 112 -9.84 -9.38 -13.65
N PRO A 113 -9.86 -8.80 -14.87
CA PRO A 113 -10.89 -7.85 -15.23
C PRO A 113 -12.27 -8.46 -15.16
N ARG A 114 -13.25 -7.65 -14.74
CA ARG A 114 -14.65 -8.00 -14.99
C ARG A 114 -14.86 -8.05 -16.50
N LEU A 115 -15.25 -9.21 -17.03
CA LEU A 115 -15.26 -9.47 -18.49
C LEU A 115 -16.12 -8.46 -19.29
N TRP A 116 -17.19 -7.93 -18.70
CA TRP A 116 -18.00 -6.89 -19.35
C TRP A 116 -17.25 -5.56 -19.59
N LYS A 117 -16.07 -5.36 -18.99
CA LYS A 117 -15.22 -4.17 -19.21
C LYS A 117 -14.20 -4.34 -20.33
N VAL A 118 -13.90 -5.57 -20.77
CA VAL A 118 -12.85 -5.86 -21.75
C VAL A 118 -13.38 -6.08 -23.17
N GLY A 119 -14.67 -6.42 -23.31
CA GLY A 119 -15.30 -6.68 -24.61
C GLY A 119 -15.22 -8.15 -25.01
#